data_AF-A0A2A4ZIV5-F1
#
_entry.id   AF-A0A2A4ZIV5-F1
#
_cell.length_a   1.000
_cell.length_b   1.000
_cell.length_c   1.000
_cell.angle_alpha   90.00
_cell.angle_beta   90.00
_cell.angle_gamma   90.00
#
_symmetry.space_group_name_H-M   'P 1'
#
loop_
_entity.id
_entity.type
_entity.pdbx_description
1 polymer ?
#
loop_
_entity_poly.entity_id
_entity_poly.type
_entity_poly.pdbx_seq_one_letter_code
_entity_poly.pdbx_strand_id
1 'polypeptide(L)'
;MVTSLLLTAPAAAQDWDQLGRGLELKAHAALMSQAAAAPAPFTTDGCSGGLSSTWQSIAAYWPQFARDHLAQPPFETCCVSHDHAYHNAGSALNASDSYEARLLADRRLQACVIDTGEVRRTELATLYQVSEAQVVEAYELLAGSMYYSVRFGGGPCTGLSWRWGYGYEQCWSGN
;
A
#
# COMPACT_ATOMS: atom_id res chain seq x y z
N MET A 1 41.01 12.51 -14.48
CA MET A 1 39.63 12.90 -14.83
C MET A 1 38.71 11.80 -14.33
N VAL A 2 37.91 12.08 -13.32
CA VAL A 2 36.96 11.11 -12.73
C VAL A 2 35.60 11.38 -13.39
N THR A 3 35.16 10.45 -14.24
CA THR A 3 33.86 10.53 -14.91
C THR A 3 32.81 10.00 -13.95
N SER A 4 31.95 10.88 -13.43
CA SER A 4 30.79 10.50 -12.63
C SER A 4 29.67 10.03 -13.56
N LEU A 5 29.26 8.76 -13.45
CA LEU A 5 28.02 8.28 -14.05
C LEU A 5 26.85 8.66 -13.14
N LEU A 6 25.98 9.54 -13.62
CA LEU A 6 24.66 9.78 -13.03
C LEU A 6 23.73 8.64 -13.48
N LEU A 7 23.39 7.75 -12.55
CA LEU A 7 22.34 6.74 -12.74
C LEU A 7 20.98 7.44 -12.63
N THR A 8 20.34 7.72 -13.75
CA THR A 8 18.95 8.17 -13.80
C THR A 8 18.02 6.97 -13.57
N ALA A 9 17.22 7.01 -12.51
CA ALA A 9 16.15 6.05 -12.26
C ALA A 9 15.09 6.07 -13.40
N PRO A 10 14.34 4.97 -13.63
CA PRO A 10 13.45 4.84 -14.78
C PRO A 10 12.19 5.72 -14.63
N ALA A 11 11.91 6.53 -15.65
CA ALA A 11 10.78 7.46 -15.73
C ALA A 11 9.38 6.80 -15.81
N ALA A 12 9.31 5.49 -16.02
CA ALA A 12 8.04 4.79 -16.29
C ALA A 12 7.06 4.80 -15.10
N ALA A 13 7.54 4.78 -13.86
CA ALA A 13 6.66 4.81 -12.68
C ALA A 13 6.03 6.19 -12.43
N GLN A 14 6.64 7.27 -12.91
CA GLN A 14 6.11 8.63 -12.77
C GLN A 14 5.02 8.93 -13.81
N ASP A 15 5.07 8.28 -14.97
CA ASP A 15 4.15 8.53 -16.09
C ASP A 15 2.74 8.00 -15.80
N TRP A 16 2.65 6.84 -15.14
CA TRP A 16 1.36 6.22 -14.76
C TRP A 16 0.58 7.00 -13.70
N ASP A 17 1.26 7.63 -12.73
CA ASP A 17 0.57 8.44 -11.71
C ASP A 17 -0.03 9.71 -12.33
N GLN A 18 0.62 10.27 -13.35
CA GLN A 18 0.11 11.43 -14.07
C GLN A 18 -1.09 11.08 -14.95
N LEU A 19 -1.10 9.88 -15.53
CA LEU A 19 -2.22 9.33 -16.28
C LEU A 19 -3.40 9.02 -15.36
N GLY A 20 -4.40 9.91 -15.34
CA GLY A 20 -5.62 9.74 -14.54
C GLY A 20 -5.71 10.67 -13.33
N ARG A 21 -4.66 11.42 -13.01
CA ARG A 21 -4.65 12.42 -11.93
C ARG A 21 -5.84 13.39 -12.00
N GLY A 22 -6.17 13.87 -13.20
CA GLY A 22 -7.31 14.77 -13.39
C GLY A 22 -8.67 14.17 -13.03
N LEU A 23 -8.86 12.87 -13.30
CA LEU A 23 -10.08 12.14 -12.93
C LEU A 23 -10.11 11.88 -11.42
N GLU A 24 -8.99 11.44 -10.86
CA GLU A 24 -8.86 11.15 -9.42
C GLU A 24 -9.07 12.42 -8.57
N LEU A 25 -8.56 13.58 -9.01
CA LEU A 25 -8.72 14.86 -8.31
C LEU A 25 -10.18 15.26 -8.11
N LYS A 26 -11.10 14.90 -9.02
CA LYS A 26 -12.54 15.14 -8.81
C LYS A 26 -13.06 14.36 -7.59
N ALA A 27 -12.62 13.11 -7.44
CA ALA A 27 -13.00 12.28 -6.30
C ALA A 27 -12.33 12.74 -5.00
N HIS A 28 -11.09 13.23 -5.05
CA HIS A 28 -10.48 13.90 -3.88
C HIS A 28 -11.25 15.18 -3.50
N ALA A 29 -11.67 16.00 -4.45
CA ALA A 29 -12.48 17.19 -4.15
C ALA A 29 -13.82 16.82 -3.49
N ALA A 30 -14.49 15.78 -4.01
CA ALA A 30 -15.71 15.26 -3.40
C ALA A 30 -15.46 14.73 -1.98
N LEU A 31 -14.37 13.99 -1.73
CA LEU A 31 -14.01 13.54 -0.40
C LEU A 31 -13.73 14.71 0.56
N MET A 32 -12.98 15.72 0.12
CA MET A 32 -12.64 16.88 0.97
C MET A 32 -13.86 17.72 1.36
N SER A 33 -14.95 17.65 0.60
CA SER A 33 -16.23 18.24 1.04
C SER A 33 -16.82 17.57 2.30
N GLN A 34 -16.41 16.33 2.60
CA GLN A 34 -16.82 15.58 3.80
C GLN A 34 -15.85 15.81 4.98
N ALA A 35 -14.61 16.24 4.71
CA ALA A 35 -13.53 16.31 5.69
C ALA A 35 -13.70 17.42 6.77
N ALA A 36 -14.76 18.22 6.70
CA ALA A 36 -15.13 19.13 7.79
C ALA A 36 -15.61 18.39 9.05
N ALA A 37 -16.04 17.13 8.91
CA ALA A 37 -16.37 16.25 10.02
C ALA A 37 -15.13 15.49 10.51
N ALA A 38 -15.12 15.09 11.78
CA ALA A 38 -14.12 14.15 12.27
C ALA A 38 -14.34 12.76 11.64
N PRO A 39 -13.28 12.01 11.30
CA PRO A 39 -13.44 10.65 10.81
C PRO A 39 -14.02 9.76 11.92
N ALA A 40 -14.76 8.73 11.53
CA ALA A 40 -15.19 7.65 12.41
C ALA A 40 -13.99 6.99 13.10
N PRO A 41 -14.18 6.21 14.19
CA PRO A 41 -13.09 5.46 14.81
C PRO A 41 -12.33 4.59 13.80
N PHE A 42 -11.01 4.48 13.97
CA PHE A 42 -10.16 3.69 13.09
C PHE A 42 -10.49 2.19 13.18
N THR A 43 -10.50 1.52 12.04
CA THR A 43 -10.63 0.07 11.89
C THR A 43 -9.67 -0.43 10.82
N THR A 44 -9.15 -1.64 10.96
CA THR A 44 -8.28 -2.31 9.96
C THR A 44 -8.60 -3.80 9.92
N ASP A 45 -8.46 -4.40 8.74
CA ASP A 45 -8.50 -5.86 8.53
C ASP A 45 -7.10 -6.45 8.31
N GLY A 46 -6.05 -5.68 8.58
CA GLY A 46 -4.66 -6.01 8.28
C GLY A 46 -4.33 -5.66 6.84
N CYS A 47 -3.86 -6.63 6.07
CA CYS A 47 -3.77 -6.46 4.62
C CYS A 47 -5.13 -6.76 3.98
N SER A 48 -5.74 -5.72 3.40
CA SER A 48 -7.08 -5.74 2.82
C SER A 48 -7.32 -6.83 1.79
N GLY A 49 -8.61 -7.08 1.51
CA GLY A 49 -9.03 -8.17 0.61
C GLY A 49 -8.99 -9.54 1.27
N GLY A 50 -8.93 -9.60 2.62
CA GLY A 50 -8.90 -10.83 3.39
C GLY A 50 -7.54 -11.53 3.41
N LEU A 51 -6.46 -10.86 2.99
CA LEU A 51 -5.11 -11.45 2.93
C LEU A 51 -4.64 -11.88 4.33
N SER A 52 -4.72 -10.98 5.31
CA SER A 52 -4.32 -11.29 6.70
C SER A 52 -5.12 -12.45 7.30
N SER A 53 -6.45 -12.44 7.14
CA SER A 53 -7.32 -13.52 7.59
C SER A 53 -6.99 -14.87 6.93
N THR A 54 -6.77 -14.86 5.61
CA THR A 54 -6.43 -16.07 4.85
C THR A 54 -5.07 -16.63 5.25
N TRP A 55 -4.08 -15.75 5.43
CA TRP A 55 -2.74 -16.12 5.91
C TRP A 55 -2.80 -16.79 7.28
N GLN A 56 -3.50 -16.19 8.23
CA GLN A 56 -3.67 -16.74 9.57
C GLN A 56 -4.37 -18.10 9.53
N SER A 57 -5.36 -18.27 8.64
CA SER A 57 -6.04 -19.56 8.43
C SER A 57 -5.09 -20.64 7.90
N ILE A 58 -4.23 -20.30 6.92
CA ILE A 58 -3.21 -21.21 6.39
C ILE A 58 -2.19 -21.55 7.46
N ALA A 59 -1.70 -20.57 8.21
CA ALA A 59 -0.73 -20.77 9.29
C ALA A 59 -1.27 -21.66 10.41
N ALA A 60 -2.55 -21.51 10.77
CA ALA A 60 -3.22 -22.36 11.75
C ALA A 60 -3.38 -23.81 11.27
N TYR A 61 -3.68 -24.00 9.98
CA TYR A 61 -3.86 -25.33 9.39
C TYR A 61 -2.53 -26.05 9.11
N TRP A 62 -1.48 -25.32 8.71
CA TRP A 62 -0.19 -25.87 8.32
C TRP A 62 0.95 -25.31 9.20
N PRO A 63 1.34 -26.01 10.29
CA PRO A 63 2.33 -25.50 11.23
C PRO A 63 3.71 -25.22 10.63
N GLN A 64 4.09 -25.89 9.54
CA GLN A 64 5.34 -25.59 8.84
C GLN A 64 5.28 -24.20 8.20
N PHE A 65 4.16 -23.83 7.58
CA PHE A 65 3.98 -22.49 7.04
C PHE A 65 4.14 -21.43 8.13
N ALA A 66 3.53 -21.62 9.30
CA ALA A 66 3.67 -20.68 10.42
C ALA A 66 5.12 -20.56 10.93
N ARG A 67 5.90 -21.65 10.89
CA ARG A 67 7.33 -21.59 11.25
C ARG A 67 8.14 -20.82 10.21
N ASP A 68 7.86 -21.06 8.93
CA ASP A 68 8.64 -20.53 7.81
C ASP A 68 8.26 -19.08 7.45
N HIS A 69 7.02 -18.69 7.75
CA HIS A 69 6.43 -17.45 7.30
C HIS A 69 5.73 -16.63 8.37
N LEU A 70 5.78 -17.08 9.63
CA LEU A 70 5.09 -16.48 10.77
C LEU A 70 3.56 -16.72 10.73
N ALA A 71 2.93 -16.58 11.89
CA ALA A 71 1.48 -16.74 12.02
C ALA A 71 0.67 -15.63 11.33
N GLN A 72 1.29 -14.47 11.10
CA GLN A 72 0.74 -13.33 10.39
C GLN A 72 1.66 -12.98 9.20
N PRO A 73 1.14 -12.33 8.14
CA PRO A 73 1.99 -11.80 7.09
C PRO A 73 3.09 -10.92 7.69
N PRO A 74 4.38 -11.12 7.31
CA PRO A 74 5.48 -10.34 7.87
C PRO A 74 5.39 -8.85 7.54
N PHE A 75 4.56 -8.49 6.55
CA PHE A 75 4.29 -7.12 6.12
C PHE A 75 2.92 -6.57 6.60
N GLU A 76 2.21 -7.27 7.50
CA GLU A 76 0.89 -6.82 7.99
C GLU A 76 0.96 -5.42 8.63
N THR A 77 2.05 -5.12 9.33
CA THR A 77 2.29 -3.79 9.92
C THR A 77 2.42 -2.67 8.88
N CYS A 78 2.92 -2.98 7.68
CA CYS A 78 2.94 -2.05 6.55
C CYS A 78 1.52 -1.71 6.09
N CYS A 79 0.65 -2.73 5.99
CA CYS A 79 -0.75 -2.56 5.62
C CYS A 79 -1.51 -1.75 6.67
N VAL A 80 -1.36 -2.05 7.96
CA VAL A 80 -2.02 -1.29 9.05
C VAL A 80 -1.59 0.19 9.05
N SER A 81 -0.31 0.47 8.78
CA SER A 81 0.20 1.84 8.66
C SER A 81 -0.39 2.57 7.44
N HIS A 82 -0.59 1.84 6.34
CA HIS A 82 -1.25 2.35 5.13
C HIS A 82 -2.74 2.63 5.37
N ASP A 83 -3.44 1.73 6.05
CA ASP A 83 -4.84 1.89 6.48
C ASP A 83 -5.03 3.14 7.33
N HIS A 84 -4.11 3.44 8.25
CA HIS A 84 -4.18 4.66 9.04
C HIS A 84 -4.16 5.93 8.18
N ALA A 85 -3.31 5.96 7.14
CA ALA A 85 -3.27 7.09 6.22
C ALA A 85 -4.53 7.15 5.35
N TYR A 86 -5.02 5.98 4.91
CA TYR A 86 -6.24 5.86 4.13
C TYR A 86 -7.47 6.29 4.92
N HIS A 87 -7.58 5.91 6.18
CA HIS A 87 -8.71 6.20 7.05
C HIS A 87 -9.00 7.70 7.13
N ASN A 88 -7.99 8.49 7.45
CA ASN A 88 -8.13 9.93 7.68
C ASN A 88 -7.78 10.79 6.47
N ALA A 89 -7.64 10.16 5.28
CA ALA A 89 -7.23 10.81 4.03
C ALA A 89 -5.93 11.62 4.17
N GLY A 90 -4.96 11.08 4.91
CA GLY A 90 -3.67 11.71 5.16
C GLY A 90 -3.76 13.05 5.91
N SER A 91 -4.87 13.31 6.60
CA SER A 91 -5.18 14.61 7.22
C SER A 91 -5.16 15.79 6.23
N ALA A 92 -5.39 15.53 4.95
CA ALA A 92 -5.41 16.55 3.92
C ALA A 92 -6.61 17.50 4.08
N LEU A 93 -6.40 18.78 3.73
CA LEU A 93 -7.42 19.83 3.82
C LEU A 93 -8.01 20.21 2.46
N ASN A 94 -7.36 19.83 1.38
CA ASN A 94 -7.79 20.11 0.01
C ASN A 94 -7.47 18.94 -0.92
N ALA A 95 -8.05 18.97 -2.12
CA ALA A 95 -7.99 17.85 -3.05
C ALA A 95 -6.57 17.52 -3.52
N SER A 96 -5.74 18.54 -3.73
CA SER A 96 -4.35 18.35 -4.16
C SER A 96 -3.52 17.71 -3.06
N ASP A 97 -3.60 18.22 -1.83
CA ASP A 97 -2.91 17.62 -0.68
C ASP A 97 -3.38 16.19 -0.43
N SER A 98 -4.67 15.91 -0.64
CA SER A 98 -5.25 14.59 -0.47
C SER A 98 -4.72 13.59 -1.50
N TYR A 99 -4.56 14.01 -2.75
CA TYR A 99 -3.97 13.20 -3.80
C TYR A 99 -2.49 12.90 -3.51
N GLU A 100 -1.70 13.91 -3.15
CA GLU A 100 -0.28 13.73 -2.84
C GLU A 100 -0.08 12.87 -1.58
N ALA A 101 -0.92 13.05 -0.56
CA ALA A 101 -0.90 12.23 0.65
C ALA A 101 -1.21 10.77 0.37
N ARG A 102 -2.17 10.49 -0.54
CA ARG A 102 -2.46 9.13 -0.99
C ARG A 102 -1.27 8.51 -1.71
N LEU A 103 -0.70 9.22 -2.68
CA LEU A 103 0.48 8.77 -3.41
C LEU A 103 1.65 8.46 -2.46
N LEU A 104 1.85 9.32 -1.47
CA LEU A 104 2.87 9.10 -0.44
C LEU A 104 2.57 7.87 0.42
N ALA A 105 1.33 7.65 0.82
CA ALA A 105 0.92 6.45 1.56
C ALA A 105 1.21 5.18 0.75
N ASP A 106 0.84 5.16 -0.52
CA ASP A 106 1.03 4.01 -1.42
C ASP A 106 2.51 3.70 -1.63
N ARG A 107 3.35 4.74 -1.80
CA ARG A 107 4.81 4.58 -1.90
C ARG A 107 5.45 4.11 -0.59
N ARG A 108 4.93 4.56 0.57
CA ARG A 108 5.39 4.10 1.89
C ARG A 108 5.04 2.62 2.11
N LEU A 109 3.86 2.18 1.69
CA LEU A 109 3.50 0.76 1.70
C LEU A 109 4.50 -0.05 0.87
N GLN A 110 4.76 0.37 -0.36
CA GLN A 110 5.71 -0.30 -1.24
C GLN A 110 7.10 -0.43 -0.61
N ALA A 111 7.65 0.68 -0.10
CA ALA A 111 8.96 0.69 0.54
C ALA A 111 9.01 -0.22 1.78
N CYS A 112 7.99 -0.17 2.65
CA CYS A 112 7.92 -1.00 3.85
C CYS A 112 7.89 -2.51 3.52
N VAL A 113 7.19 -2.91 2.44
CA VAL A 113 7.16 -4.31 1.99
C VAL A 113 8.52 -4.74 1.45
N ILE A 114 9.22 -3.87 0.70
CA ILE A 114 10.61 -4.12 0.24
C ILE A 114 11.54 -4.32 1.44
N ASP A 115 11.48 -3.41 2.42
CA ASP A 115 12.30 -3.50 3.63
C ASP A 115 12.03 -4.78 4.41
N THR A 116 10.79 -5.26 4.43
CA THR A 116 10.43 -6.56 5.02
C THR A 116 11.17 -7.71 4.33
N GLY A 117 11.27 -7.68 3.00
CA GLY A 117 12.04 -8.65 2.22
C GLY A 117 13.54 -8.61 2.53
N GLU A 118 14.10 -7.40 2.60
CA GLU A 118 15.50 -7.18 2.96
C GLU A 118 15.85 -7.75 4.33
N VAL A 119 15.00 -7.54 5.33
CA VAL A 119 15.19 -8.10 6.68
C VAL A 119 15.16 -9.62 6.67
N ARG A 120 14.32 -10.23 5.83
CA ARG A 120 14.10 -11.69 5.79
C ARG A 120 14.97 -12.44 4.79
N ARG A 121 15.76 -11.76 3.97
CA ARG A 121 16.44 -12.36 2.82
C ARG A 121 17.33 -13.55 3.16
N THR A 122 18.14 -13.47 4.22
CA THR A 122 19.09 -14.53 4.60
C THR A 122 18.36 -15.79 5.09
N GLU A 123 17.32 -15.60 5.91
CA GLU A 123 16.48 -16.68 6.42
C GLU A 123 15.80 -17.43 5.27
N LEU A 124 15.11 -16.70 4.40
CA LEU A 124 14.34 -17.27 3.30
C LEU A 124 15.23 -17.87 2.20
N ALA A 125 16.40 -17.26 1.93
CA ALA A 125 17.38 -17.79 0.99
C ALA A 125 17.84 -19.19 1.43
N THR A 126 18.11 -19.35 2.72
CA THR A 126 18.49 -20.63 3.32
C THR A 126 17.36 -21.64 3.23
N LEU A 127 16.13 -21.23 3.60
CA LEU A 127 14.95 -22.10 3.60
C LEU A 127 14.62 -22.64 2.21
N TYR A 128 14.65 -21.77 1.19
CA TYR A 128 14.27 -22.12 -0.18
C TYR A 128 15.43 -22.54 -1.07
N GLN A 129 16.66 -22.54 -0.56
CA GLN A 129 17.88 -22.84 -1.32
C GLN A 129 18.04 -21.95 -2.56
N VAL A 130 17.75 -20.66 -2.39
CA VAL A 130 17.91 -19.61 -3.41
C VAL A 130 18.91 -18.57 -2.95
N SER A 131 19.31 -17.65 -3.83
CA SER A 131 20.14 -16.51 -3.43
C SER A 131 19.34 -15.45 -2.66
N GLU A 132 20.01 -14.68 -1.79
CA GLU A 132 19.39 -13.52 -1.13
C GLU A 132 18.81 -12.52 -2.15
N ALA A 133 19.49 -12.34 -3.28
CA ALA A 133 19.03 -11.46 -4.36
C ALA A 133 17.67 -11.90 -4.94
N GLN A 134 17.44 -13.20 -5.09
CA GLN A 134 16.14 -13.72 -5.54
C GLN A 134 15.03 -13.47 -4.51
N VAL A 135 15.34 -13.48 -3.21
CA VAL A 135 14.36 -13.13 -2.18
C VAL A 135 14.01 -11.65 -2.25
N VAL A 136 15.01 -10.78 -2.38
CA VAL A 136 14.80 -9.33 -2.53
C VAL A 136 13.94 -9.03 -3.77
N GLU A 137 14.29 -9.60 -4.93
CA GLU A 137 13.52 -9.44 -6.17
C GLU A 137 12.06 -9.89 -6.00
N ALA A 138 11.81 -11.02 -5.32
CA ALA A 138 10.46 -11.51 -5.06
C ALA A 138 9.64 -10.52 -4.21
N TYR A 139 10.25 -9.89 -3.20
CA TYR A 139 9.57 -8.87 -2.39
C TYR A 139 9.39 -7.55 -3.13
N GLU A 140 10.31 -7.15 -4.00
CA GLU A 140 10.14 -5.98 -4.87
C GLU A 140 8.96 -6.17 -5.84
N LEU A 141 8.82 -7.36 -6.42
CA LEU A 141 7.67 -7.71 -7.27
C LEU A 141 6.35 -7.72 -6.48
N LEU A 142 6.35 -8.28 -5.27
CA LEU A 142 5.19 -8.24 -4.38
C LEU A 142 4.82 -6.80 -4.03
N ALA A 143 5.79 -5.98 -3.61
CA ALA A 143 5.58 -4.59 -3.24
C ALA A 143 5.06 -3.75 -4.42
N GLY A 144 5.61 -3.95 -5.63
CA GLY A 144 5.11 -3.31 -6.84
C GLY A 144 3.68 -3.72 -7.18
N SER A 145 3.34 -5.00 -7.00
CA SER A 145 1.98 -5.49 -7.21
C SER A 145 1.01 -4.85 -6.21
N MET A 146 1.38 -4.79 -4.93
CA MET A 146 0.59 -4.13 -3.89
C MET A 146 0.40 -2.64 -4.19
N TYR A 147 1.45 -1.93 -4.60
CA TYR A 147 1.38 -0.52 -5.01
C TYR A 147 0.30 -0.29 -6.08
N TYR A 148 0.35 -1.04 -7.18
CA TYR A 148 -0.65 -0.89 -8.24
C TYR A 148 -2.05 -1.31 -7.78
N SER A 149 -2.19 -2.36 -6.97
CA SER A 149 -3.48 -2.77 -6.41
C SER A 149 -4.14 -1.64 -5.61
N VAL A 150 -3.39 -0.93 -4.75
CA VAL A 150 -3.94 0.18 -3.94
C VAL A 150 -4.15 1.46 -4.74
N ARG A 151 -3.34 1.72 -5.79
CA ARG A 151 -3.54 2.86 -6.71
C ARG A 151 -4.84 2.73 -7.49
N PHE A 152 -5.16 1.54 -7.99
CA PHE A 152 -6.38 1.33 -8.78
C PHE A 152 -7.61 0.99 -7.93
N GLY A 153 -7.45 0.17 -6.90
CA GLY A 153 -8.56 -0.31 -6.06
C GLY A 153 -8.89 0.59 -4.87
N GLY A 154 -8.00 1.50 -4.49
CA GLY A 154 -8.11 2.29 -3.26
C GLY A 154 -8.65 3.72 -3.46
N GLY A 155 -9.24 4.04 -4.62
CA GLY A 155 -9.67 5.41 -4.93
C GLY A 155 -10.74 5.95 -3.97
N PRO A 156 -10.78 7.27 -3.73
CA PRO A 156 -11.84 7.89 -2.93
C PRO A 156 -13.22 7.74 -3.59
N CYS A 157 -14.28 7.85 -2.78
CA CYS A 157 -15.68 7.82 -3.25
C CYS A 157 -16.12 6.55 -4.01
N THR A 158 -15.41 5.43 -3.88
CA THR A 158 -15.73 4.16 -4.57
C THR A 158 -16.79 3.31 -3.86
N GLY A 159 -17.13 3.62 -2.61
CA GLY A 159 -18.03 2.79 -1.79
C GLY A 159 -17.35 1.59 -1.14
N LEU A 160 -16.07 1.34 -1.46
CA LEU A 160 -15.29 0.28 -0.84
C LEU A 160 -14.94 0.64 0.61
N SER A 161 -14.87 -0.38 1.48
CA SER A 161 -14.55 -0.20 2.90
C SER A 161 -13.08 0.14 3.16
N TRP A 162 -12.20 -0.09 2.18
CA TRP A 162 -10.77 0.22 2.19
C TRP A 162 -10.41 1.39 1.25
N ARG A 163 -11.39 2.20 0.85
CA ARG A 163 -11.15 3.35 -0.03
C ARG A 163 -10.31 4.42 0.67
N TRP A 164 -9.61 5.25 -0.10
CA TRP A 164 -9.03 6.47 0.45
C TRP A 164 -10.11 7.36 1.09
N GLY A 165 -9.89 7.73 2.35
CA GLY A 165 -10.84 8.45 3.18
C GLY A 165 -11.97 7.60 3.76
N TYR A 166 -11.79 6.29 3.96
CA TYR A 166 -12.87 5.42 4.44
C TYR A 166 -13.39 5.77 5.85
N GLY A 167 -12.64 6.56 6.63
CA GLY A 167 -13.10 7.09 7.91
C GLY A 167 -14.17 8.19 7.77
N TYR A 168 -14.33 8.78 6.59
CA TYR A 168 -15.38 9.77 6.31
C TYR A 168 -16.62 9.12 5.70
N GLU A 169 -17.72 9.89 5.67
CA GLU A 169 -18.94 9.48 4.97
C GLU A 169 -18.69 9.19 3.49
N GLN A 170 -19.53 8.33 2.92
CA GLN A 170 -19.43 8.01 1.50
C GLN A 170 -19.74 9.25 0.66
N CYS A 171 -18.81 9.58 -0.25
CA CYS A 171 -18.95 10.63 -1.24
C CYS A 171 -19.22 10.05 -2.62
N TRP A 172 -19.67 10.89 -3.56
CA TRP A 172 -19.84 10.52 -4.96
C TRP A 172 -19.19 11.58 -5.82
N SER A 173 -18.15 11.20 -6.56
CA SER A 173 -17.66 12.03 -7.66
C SER A 173 -18.68 11.91 -8.79
N GLY A 174 -19.60 12.86 -8.91
CA GLY A 174 -20.45 12.95 -10.09
C GLY A 174 -19.55 13.02 -11.33
N ASN A 175 -19.44 11.90 -12.04
CA ASN A 175 -18.72 11.81 -13.30
C ASN A 175 -19.65 12.16 -14.45
#